data_AF-A0A7S1DCG5-F1
#
_entry.id   AF-A0A7S1DCG5-F1
#
_cell.length_a   1.000
_cell.length_b   1.000
_cell.length_c   1.000
_cell.angle_alpha   90.00
_cell.angle_beta   90.00
_cell.angle_gamma   90.00
#
_symmetry.space_group_name_H-M   'P 1'
#
loop_
_entity.id
_entity.type
_entity.pdbx_description
1 polymer ?
#
loop_
_entity_poly.entity_id
_entity_poly.type
_entity_poly.pdbx_seq_one_letter_code
_entity_poly.pdbx_strand_id
1 'polypeptide(L)'
;MSTISFDKHPFAEGGSRRAYKGCVVSGNYAGFEEGTQLVLKVIKSSAFREGVRLTEAHLQAQALTRQYALAFNATVRPPSPVYVCVATLLAQSDSNAGSQAMMLLEPFLDGEYEKFNSNSGWSSSGSGHIDDETGDRKDGSDNIPDCFSHWTWVHSHGKHLVCDLKGHRGRPAANGCYLFTDPVVLSQRAGQFGCTDLGQRGIHDWFALHTCNELCHSAGIAKKRPKCCSYSGKPCLRQTTYTG
;
A
#
# COMPACT_ATOMS: atom_id res chain seq x y z
N MET A 1 3.66 33.29 6.72
CA MET A 1 2.52 32.38 6.51
C MET A 1 2.96 31.32 5.52
N SER A 2 2.58 30.06 5.71
CA SER A 2 2.95 28.99 4.79
C SER A 2 1.96 28.93 3.64
N THR A 3 2.46 28.79 2.40
CA THR A 3 1.63 28.71 1.19
C THR A 3 1.85 27.37 0.51
N ILE A 4 0.75 26.72 0.12
CA ILE A 4 0.74 25.48 -0.67
C ILE A 4 -0.02 25.71 -1.96
N SER A 5 0.36 25.00 -3.02
CA SER A 5 -0.33 25.01 -4.31
C SER A 5 -0.51 23.58 -4.81
N PHE A 6 -1.70 23.28 -5.33
CA PHE A 6 -2.04 22.00 -5.95
C PHE A 6 -2.63 22.22 -7.34
N ASP A 7 -2.38 21.27 -8.24
CA ASP A 7 -2.96 21.25 -9.56
C ASP A 7 -4.50 21.12 -9.48
N LYS A 8 -5.20 21.72 -10.45
CA LYS A 8 -6.67 21.67 -10.51
C LYS A 8 -7.19 20.30 -10.94
N HIS A 9 -6.41 19.57 -11.73
CA HIS A 9 -6.77 18.27 -12.25
C HIS A 9 -5.91 17.20 -11.58
N PRO A 10 -6.49 16.03 -11.26
CA PRO A 10 -5.71 14.93 -10.74
C PRO A 10 -4.76 14.41 -11.82
N PHE A 11 -3.54 14.03 -11.43
CA PHE A 11 -2.59 13.38 -12.33
C PHE A 11 -2.75 11.85 -12.33
N ALA A 12 -3.40 11.29 -11.30
CA ALA A 12 -3.66 9.87 -11.18
C ALA A 12 -4.94 9.62 -10.37
N GLU A 13 -5.54 8.44 -10.55
CA GLU A 13 -6.70 8.05 -9.77
C GLU A 13 -6.74 6.58 -9.35
N GLY A 14 -7.11 6.42 -8.09
CA GLY A 14 -7.36 5.18 -7.37
C GLY A 14 -8.76 4.60 -7.62
N GLY A 15 -9.04 3.41 -7.08
CA GLY A 15 -10.40 2.87 -7.03
C GLY A 15 -11.37 3.80 -6.29
N SER A 16 -10.92 4.44 -5.21
CA SER A 16 -11.74 5.32 -4.36
C SER A 16 -11.25 6.76 -4.25
N ARG A 17 -10.08 7.09 -4.81
CA ARG A 17 -9.40 8.39 -4.60
C ARG A 17 -8.87 9.00 -5.87
N ARG A 18 -8.68 10.31 -5.87
CA ARG A 18 -7.92 11.07 -6.86
C ARG A 18 -6.64 11.61 -6.22
N ALA A 19 -5.56 11.69 -6.97
CA ALA A 19 -4.28 12.23 -6.53
C ALA A 19 -3.96 13.51 -7.30
N TYR A 20 -3.65 14.58 -6.57
CA TYR A 20 -3.32 15.90 -7.10
C TYR A 20 -1.87 16.22 -6.74
N LYS A 21 -1.08 16.65 -7.72
CA LYS A 21 0.31 17.05 -7.49
C LYS A 21 0.32 18.50 -7.00
N GLY A 22 1.29 18.83 -6.16
CA GLY A 22 1.44 20.18 -5.63
C GLY A 22 2.81 20.38 -4.99
N CYS A 23 2.97 21.52 -4.31
CA CYS A 23 4.19 21.83 -3.57
C CYS A 23 3.93 22.79 -2.41
N VAL A 24 4.89 22.83 -1.48
CA VAL A 24 5.03 23.94 -0.53
C VAL A 24 5.70 25.10 -1.27
N VAL A 25 4.96 26.17 -1.51
CA VAL A 25 5.43 27.37 -2.23
C VAL A 25 6.28 28.25 -1.32
N SER A 26 5.91 28.37 -0.04
CA SER A 26 6.67 29.13 0.94
C SER A 26 6.45 28.62 2.37
N GLY A 27 7.50 28.72 3.19
CA GLY A 27 7.45 28.38 4.62
C GLY A 27 7.46 26.86 4.91
N ASN A 28 6.78 26.45 5.98
CA ASN A 28 6.65 25.04 6.37
C ASN A 28 5.17 24.68 6.52
N TYR A 29 4.71 23.64 5.81
CA TYR A 29 3.32 23.19 5.85
C TYR A 29 3.24 21.72 6.23
N ALA A 30 2.55 21.41 7.32
CA ALA A 30 2.41 20.05 7.84
C ALA A 30 3.76 19.32 8.04
N GLY A 31 4.82 20.06 8.38
CA GLY A 31 6.17 19.53 8.54
C GLY A 31 6.99 19.49 7.24
N PHE A 32 6.39 19.76 6.08
CA PHE A 32 7.10 19.83 4.80
C PHE A 32 7.67 21.22 4.56
N GLU A 33 8.94 21.27 4.15
CA GLU A 33 9.67 22.52 3.87
C GLU A 33 9.33 23.09 2.50
N GLU A 34 9.62 24.38 2.33
CA GLU A 34 9.54 25.09 1.05
C GLU A 34 10.22 24.32 -0.08
N GLY A 35 9.57 24.25 -1.24
CA GLY A 35 10.03 23.50 -2.40
C GLY A 35 9.65 22.01 -2.41
N THR A 36 9.23 21.44 -1.28
CA THR A 36 8.81 20.02 -1.22
C THR A 36 7.66 19.76 -2.17
N GLN A 37 7.82 18.78 -3.07
CA GLN A 37 6.75 18.29 -3.94
C GLN A 37 5.82 17.36 -3.16
N LEU A 38 4.52 17.52 -3.34
CA LEU A 38 3.48 16.88 -2.54
C LEU A 38 2.44 16.19 -3.43
N VAL A 39 1.73 15.25 -2.83
CA VAL A 39 0.54 14.60 -3.37
C VAL A 39 -0.60 14.75 -2.37
N LEU A 40 -1.70 15.35 -2.80
CA LEU A 40 -2.96 15.40 -2.06
C LEU A 40 -3.91 14.34 -2.60
N LYS A 41 -4.35 13.42 -1.75
CA LYS A 41 -5.31 12.36 -2.08
C LYS A 41 -6.67 12.68 -1.50
N VAL A 42 -7.68 12.74 -2.37
CA VAL A 42 -9.06 13.09 -2.02
C VAL A 42 -9.99 11.96 -2.42
N ILE A 43 -10.99 11.63 -1.59
CA ILE A 43 -12.02 10.63 -1.91
C ILE A 43 -12.84 11.09 -3.12
N LYS A 44 -13.07 10.18 -4.08
CA LYS A 44 -13.96 10.42 -5.23
C LYS A 44 -15.38 10.66 -4.73
N SER A 45 -16.10 11.60 -5.34
CA SER A 45 -17.48 11.92 -4.94
C SER A 45 -18.43 10.71 -4.97
N SER A 46 -18.23 9.77 -5.91
CA SER A 46 -18.98 8.49 -5.94
C SER A 46 -18.72 7.65 -4.68
N ALA A 47 -17.45 7.38 -4.36
CA ALA A 47 -17.06 6.63 -3.16
C ALA A 47 -17.49 7.34 -1.87
N PHE A 48 -17.45 8.68 -1.83
CA PHE A 48 -17.95 9.45 -0.70
C PHE A 48 -19.45 9.26 -0.50
N ARG A 49 -20.25 9.25 -1.58
CA ARG A 49 -21.70 8.96 -1.51
C ARG A 49 -21.99 7.53 -1.03
N GLU A 50 -21.10 6.60 -1.30
CA GLU A 50 -21.16 5.21 -0.80
C GLU A 50 -20.68 5.06 0.66
N GLY A 51 -20.32 6.17 1.33
CA GLY A 51 -19.92 6.16 2.73
C GLY A 51 -18.42 5.98 2.97
N VAL A 52 -17.59 5.91 1.93
CA VAL A 52 -16.12 5.82 2.09
C VAL A 52 -15.59 7.13 2.66
N ARG A 53 -14.76 7.04 3.70
CA ARG A 53 -14.13 8.18 4.38
C ARG A 53 -12.66 7.89 4.63
N LEU A 54 -11.83 8.94 4.56
CA LEU A 54 -10.50 8.94 5.14
C LEU A 54 -10.60 9.24 6.63
N THR A 55 -9.87 8.48 7.44
CA THR A 55 -9.94 8.53 8.90
C THR A 55 -8.57 8.21 9.48
N GLU A 56 -8.42 8.42 10.79
CA GLU A 56 -7.20 8.07 11.52
C GLU A 56 -6.80 6.59 11.39
N ALA A 57 -7.76 5.68 11.14
CA ALA A 57 -7.49 4.26 10.90
C ALA A 57 -6.53 4.03 9.70
N HIS A 58 -6.57 4.92 8.70
CA HIS A 58 -5.66 4.85 7.55
C HIS A 58 -4.23 5.24 7.95
N LEU A 59 -4.06 6.25 8.82
CA LEU A 59 -2.76 6.62 9.35
C LEU A 59 -2.21 5.54 10.28
N GLN A 60 -3.07 4.92 11.10
CA GLN A 60 -2.70 3.79 11.95
C GLN A 60 -2.18 2.60 11.12
N ALA A 61 -2.84 2.27 10.00
CA ALA A 61 -2.36 1.25 9.08
C ALA A 61 -0.98 1.58 8.50
N GLN A 62 -0.77 2.82 8.04
CA GLN A 62 0.51 3.26 7.49
C GLN A 62 1.62 3.24 8.55
N ALA A 63 1.34 3.72 9.76
CA ALA A 63 2.28 3.72 10.87
C ALA A 63 2.65 2.30 11.32
N LEU A 64 1.67 1.41 11.43
CA LEU A 64 1.90 -0.01 11.74
C LEU A 64 2.73 -0.69 10.65
N THR A 65 2.44 -0.38 9.38
CA THR A 65 3.21 -0.92 8.24
C THR A 65 4.66 -0.42 8.27
N ARG A 66 4.90 0.85 8.65
CA ARG A 66 6.25 1.39 8.86
C ARG A 66 7.00 0.65 9.96
N GLN A 67 6.34 0.33 11.07
CA GLN A 67 6.96 -0.47 12.15
C GLN A 67 7.34 -1.86 11.65
N TYR A 68 6.46 -2.54 10.90
CA TYR A 68 6.79 -3.81 10.28
C TYR A 68 7.92 -3.71 9.27
N ALA A 69 7.97 -2.67 8.45
CA ALA A 69 9.06 -2.45 7.49
C ALA A 69 10.42 -2.35 8.19
N LEU A 70 10.51 -1.57 9.28
CA LEU A 70 11.73 -1.46 10.08
C LEU A 70 12.16 -2.81 10.69
N ALA A 71 11.21 -3.56 11.25
CA ALA A 71 11.48 -4.87 11.83
C ALA A 71 11.85 -5.92 10.77
N PHE A 72 11.21 -5.89 9.60
CA PHE A 72 11.54 -6.75 8.46
C PHE A 72 12.96 -6.48 7.96
N ASN A 73 13.32 -5.21 7.75
CA ASN A 73 14.69 -4.86 7.34
C ASN A 73 15.74 -5.32 8.35
N ALA A 74 15.45 -5.20 9.65
CA ALA A 74 16.38 -5.60 10.70
C ALA A 74 16.54 -7.13 10.82
N THR A 75 15.45 -7.88 10.68
CA THR A 75 15.40 -9.33 10.95
C THR A 75 15.61 -10.20 9.72
N VAL A 76 15.00 -9.83 8.58
CA VAL A 76 15.06 -10.58 7.33
C VAL A 76 16.24 -10.13 6.46
N ARG A 77 16.63 -8.85 6.55
CA ARG A 77 17.73 -8.25 5.77
C ARG A 77 17.58 -8.55 4.27
N PRO A 78 16.47 -8.14 3.64
CA PRO A 78 16.24 -8.39 2.22
C PRO A 78 17.34 -7.72 1.37
N PRO A 79 17.60 -8.23 0.14
CA PRO A 79 18.56 -7.61 -0.78
C PRO A 79 18.28 -6.12 -1.02
N SER A 80 17.01 -5.74 -1.08
CA SER A 80 16.55 -4.34 -1.11
C SER A 80 15.65 -4.04 0.09
N PRO A 81 15.97 -3.04 0.93
CA PRO A 81 15.16 -2.68 2.08
C PRO A 81 13.80 -2.11 1.68
N VAL A 82 12.82 -2.26 2.55
CA VAL A 82 11.46 -1.72 2.37
C VAL A 82 11.21 -0.55 3.31
N TYR A 83 10.57 0.50 2.80
CA TYR A 83 10.21 1.72 3.51
C TYR A 83 8.77 2.10 3.22
N VAL A 84 8.18 2.91 4.10
CA VAL A 84 6.77 3.30 4.03
C VAL A 84 6.65 4.79 4.21
N CYS A 85 6.03 5.43 3.24
CA CYS A 85 5.59 6.81 3.34
C CYS A 85 4.32 6.88 4.21
N VAL A 86 4.38 7.66 5.29
CA VAL A 86 3.23 7.92 6.16
C VAL A 86 2.71 9.31 5.83
N ALA A 87 1.44 9.37 5.44
CA ALA A 87 0.75 10.61 5.09
C ALA A 87 0.35 11.41 6.34
N THR A 88 -0.03 12.66 6.11
CA THR A 88 -0.73 13.52 7.06
C THR A 88 -2.21 13.57 6.71
N LEU A 89 -3.08 13.40 7.70
CA LEU A 89 -4.52 13.55 7.51
C LEU A 89 -4.89 15.03 7.66
N LEU A 90 -5.48 15.60 6.62
CA LEU A 90 -5.92 17.00 6.57
C LEU A 90 -7.44 17.07 6.48
N ALA A 91 -8.01 18.09 7.10
CA ALA A 91 -9.42 18.35 7.02
C ALA A 91 -9.68 19.34 5.86
N GLN A 92 -10.63 19.03 4.98
CA GLN A 92 -11.00 19.91 3.88
C GLN A 92 -11.70 21.15 4.44
N SER A 93 -11.28 22.32 3.98
CA SER A 93 -11.85 23.61 4.35
C SER A 93 -13.06 23.94 3.47
N ASP A 94 -14.13 23.14 3.54
CA ASP A 94 -15.40 23.51 2.91
C ASP A 94 -16.51 23.59 3.96
N SER A 95 -16.94 24.81 4.24
CA SER A 95 -17.86 25.20 5.31
C SER A 95 -19.33 24.84 5.06
N ASN A 96 -19.67 24.20 3.94
CA ASN A 96 -21.06 24.02 3.49
C ASN A 96 -21.57 22.56 3.49
N ALA A 97 -20.74 21.58 3.86
CA ALA A 97 -21.19 20.19 4.03
C ALA A 97 -21.15 19.84 5.52
N GLY A 98 -22.28 19.41 6.09
CA GLY A 98 -22.42 19.05 7.52
C GLY A 98 -21.50 17.92 8.03
N SER A 99 -20.58 17.40 7.20
CA SER A 99 -19.46 16.55 7.59
C SER A 99 -18.19 17.01 6.89
N GLN A 100 -17.16 17.36 7.66
CA GLN A 100 -15.85 17.75 7.13
C GLN A 100 -15.20 16.56 6.41
N ALA A 101 -14.96 16.68 5.11
CA ALA A 101 -14.24 15.64 4.37
C ALA A 101 -12.75 15.67 4.73
N MET A 102 -12.13 14.49 4.86
CA MET A 102 -10.69 14.38 5.13
C MET A 102 -9.92 14.06 3.83
N MET A 103 -8.66 14.47 3.79
CA MET A 103 -7.72 14.28 2.70
C MET A 103 -6.40 13.72 3.26
N LEU A 104 -5.62 13.01 2.44
CA LEU A 104 -4.26 12.60 2.81
C LEU A 104 -3.25 13.45 2.06
N LEU A 105 -2.26 13.96 2.76
CA LEU A 105 -1.11 14.66 2.21
C LEU A 105 0.15 13.82 2.40
N GLU A 106 0.89 13.56 1.33
CA GLU A 106 2.17 12.86 1.38
C GLU A 106 3.19 13.51 0.44
N PRO A 107 4.50 13.28 0.64
CA PRO A 107 5.50 13.62 -0.35
C PRO A 107 5.18 13.02 -1.73
N PHE A 108 5.44 13.78 -2.78
CA PHE A 108 5.52 13.21 -4.12
C PHE A 108 6.70 12.25 -4.17
N LEU A 109 6.41 11.01 -4.57
CA LEU A 109 7.42 9.99 -4.74
C LEU A 109 7.88 10.04 -6.20
N ASP A 110 9.14 10.41 -6.41
CA ASP A 110 9.73 10.55 -7.74
C ASP A 110 10.23 9.19 -8.27
N GLY A 111 9.67 8.73 -9.38
CA GLY A 111 10.02 7.48 -10.05
C GLY A 111 8.84 6.83 -10.77
N GLU A 112 9.05 5.59 -11.20
CA GLU A 112 7.99 4.77 -11.78
C GLU A 112 7.14 4.12 -10.69
N TYR A 113 5.84 4.40 -10.73
CA TYR A 113 4.87 3.85 -9.80
C TYR A 113 4.47 2.44 -10.22
N GLU A 114 4.63 1.47 -9.31
CA GLU A 114 4.25 0.08 -9.52
C GLU A 114 3.33 -0.41 -8.39
N LYS A 115 2.36 -1.25 -8.74
CA LYS A 115 1.59 -2.05 -7.79
C LYS A 115 2.15 -3.46 -7.75
N PHE A 116 2.63 -3.89 -6.59
CA PHE A 116 3.33 -5.17 -6.42
C PHE A 116 2.38 -6.31 -6.05
N ASN A 117 1.39 -6.01 -5.20
CA ASN A 117 0.32 -6.96 -4.89
C ASN A 117 -0.99 -6.24 -4.55
N SER A 118 -2.06 -7.00 -4.33
CA SER A 118 -3.37 -6.49 -3.94
C SER A 118 -3.85 -7.07 -2.61
N ASN A 119 -4.87 -6.45 -2.03
CA ASN A 119 -5.61 -7.00 -0.89
C ASN A 119 -6.56 -8.16 -1.25
N SER A 120 -6.59 -8.59 -2.51
CA SER A 120 -7.31 -9.77 -3.00
C SER A 120 -6.40 -10.95 -3.37
N GLY A 121 -5.08 -10.80 -3.21
CA GLY A 121 -4.09 -11.85 -3.49
C GLY A 121 -3.47 -11.82 -4.89
N TRP A 122 -3.78 -10.83 -5.73
CA TRP A 122 -3.02 -10.61 -6.97
C TRP A 122 -1.58 -10.20 -6.64
N SER A 123 -0.63 -10.67 -7.43
CA SER A 123 0.81 -10.38 -7.29
C SER A 123 1.43 -10.15 -8.67
N SER A 124 2.23 -9.10 -8.81
CA SER A 124 2.91 -8.74 -10.07
C SER A 124 3.99 -9.73 -10.47
N SER A 125 4.43 -10.58 -9.54
CA SER A 125 5.48 -11.59 -9.75
C SER A 125 4.98 -13.02 -9.54
N GLY A 126 3.67 -13.25 -9.62
CA GLY A 126 3.09 -14.58 -9.45
C GLY A 126 3.73 -15.60 -10.39
N SER A 127 3.99 -16.81 -9.91
CA SER A 127 4.57 -17.91 -10.70
C SER A 127 3.72 -18.16 -11.96
N GLY A 128 4.17 -17.68 -13.11
CA GLY A 128 3.44 -17.72 -14.38
C GLY A 128 3.21 -16.36 -15.05
N HIS A 129 3.52 -15.24 -14.40
CA HIS A 129 3.55 -13.94 -15.08
C HIS A 129 4.75 -13.91 -16.04
N ILE A 130 4.43 -13.98 -17.33
CA ILE A 130 5.34 -13.59 -18.40
C ILE A 130 5.24 -12.07 -18.47
N ASP A 131 6.39 -11.41 -18.48
CA ASP A 131 6.44 -9.98 -18.76
C ASP A 131 6.01 -9.79 -20.23
N ASP A 132 4.85 -9.17 -20.48
CA ASP A 132 4.25 -9.10 -21.82
C ASP A 132 5.11 -8.31 -22.82
N GLU A 133 6.04 -7.47 -22.35
CA GLU A 133 6.95 -6.70 -23.20
C GLU A 133 8.24 -7.44 -23.52
N THR A 134 8.80 -8.17 -22.55
CA THR A 134 10.10 -8.84 -22.69
C THR A 134 9.99 -10.33 -22.97
N GLY A 135 8.84 -10.96 -22.70
CA GLY A 135 8.64 -12.40 -22.79
C GLY A 135 9.40 -13.20 -21.71
N ASP A 136 10.11 -12.53 -20.81
CA ASP A 136 10.96 -13.16 -19.82
C ASP A 136 10.15 -13.62 -18.61
N ARG A 137 10.49 -14.82 -18.10
CA ARG A 137 10.06 -15.24 -16.78
C ARG A 137 10.89 -14.47 -15.77
N LYS A 138 10.28 -13.51 -15.07
CA LYS A 138 10.93 -12.95 -13.87
C LYS A 138 11.13 -14.09 -12.88
N ASP A 139 12.37 -14.38 -12.57
CA ASP A 139 12.70 -15.36 -11.55
C ASP A 139 12.00 -14.94 -10.25
N GLY A 140 11.17 -15.81 -9.71
CA GLY A 140 10.31 -15.53 -8.56
C GLY A 140 11.09 -15.32 -7.26
N SER A 141 12.43 -15.44 -7.30
CA SER A 141 13.37 -15.26 -6.20
C SER A 141 13.32 -13.86 -5.55
N ASP A 142 12.94 -12.82 -6.31
CA ASP A 142 13.05 -11.40 -5.88
C ASP A 142 11.72 -10.70 -5.51
N ASN A 143 10.62 -11.42 -5.25
CA ASN A 143 9.37 -10.77 -4.82
C ASN A 143 9.38 -10.40 -3.32
N ILE A 144 10.21 -9.42 -2.97
CA ILE A 144 10.32 -8.83 -1.64
C ILE A 144 8.95 -8.35 -1.11
N PRO A 145 8.09 -7.66 -1.89
CA PRO A 145 6.76 -7.25 -1.44
C PRO A 145 5.88 -8.40 -0.93
N ASP A 146 5.81 -9.53 -1.65
CA ASP A 146 5.01 -10.68 -1.22
C ASP A 146 5.59 -11.37 0.01
N CYS A 147 6.92 -11.48 0.09
CA CYS A 147 7.57 -12.00 1.29
C CYS A 147 7.31 -11.07 2.49
N PHE A 148 7.34 -9.75 2.30
CA PHE A 148 7.03 -8.78 3.34
C PHE A 148 5.58 -8.96 3.83
N SER A 149 4.62 -9.08 2.92
CA SER A 149 3.22 -9.40 3.23
C SER A 149 3.08 -10.68 4.05
N HIS A 150 3.67 -11.80 3.61
CA HIS A 150 3.67 -13.07 4.34
C HIS A 150 4.32 -12.93 5.72
N TRP A 151 5.48 -12.27 5.79
CA TRP A 151 6.22 -12.07 7.02
C TRP A 151 5.42 -11.26 8.04
N THR A 152 4.70 -10.20 7.65
CA THR A 152 3.88 -9.41 8.58
C THR A 152 2.82 -10.26 9.29
N TRP A 153 2.23 -11.23 8.59
CA TRP A 153 1.29 -12.18 9.18
C TRP A 153 1.96 -13.12 10.17
N VAL A 154 3.13 -13.66 9.84
CA VAL A 154 3.88 -14.52 10.76
C VAL A 154 4.36 -13.75 11.99
N HIS A 155 4.95 -12.58 11.79
CA HIS A 155 5.51 -11.72 12.83
C HIS A 155 4.45 -11.22 13.81
N SER A 156 3.25 -10.92 13.31
CA SER A 156 2.12 -10.51 14.14
C SER A 156 1.37 -11.68 14.79
N HIS A 157 1.84 -12.91 14.65
CA HIS A 157 1.17 -14.13 15.11
C HIS A 157 -0.25 -14.29 14.54
N GLY A 158 -0.40 -13.95 13.26
CA GLY A 158 -1.63 -14.08 12.51
C GLY A 158 -2.65 -12.96 12.71
N LYS A 159 -2.26 -11.87 13.38
CA LYS A 159 -3.16 -10.73 13.66
C LYS A 159 -3.31 -9.77 12.49
N HIS A 160 -2.24 -9.55 11.73
CA HIS A 160 -2.17 -8.53 10.69
C HIS A 160 -1.48 -9.06 9.43
N LEU A 161 -2.03 -8.78 8.26
CA LEU A 161 -1.36 -8.98 6.97
C LEU A 161 -1.33 -7.65 6.22
N VAL A 162 -0.13 -7.18 5.90
CA VAL A 162 0.04 -5.98 5.06
C VAL A 162 0.01 -6.40 3.59
N CYS A 163 -0.79 -5.73 2.77
CA CYS A 163 -0.91 -5.98 1.32
C CYS A 163 -1.32 -4.69 0.58
N ASP A 164 -1.72 -4.82 -0.68
CA ASP A 164 -1.93 -3.69 -1.60
C ASP A 164 -0.66 -2.81 -1.69
N LEU A 165 0.51 -3.47 -1.65
CA LEU A 165 1.80 -2.81 -1.68
C LEU A 165 2.02 -2.19 -3.05
N LYS A 166 2.29 -0.89 -3.04
CA LYS A 166 2.43 -0.06 -4.23
C LYS A 166 3.31 1.15 -3.93
N GLY A 167 3.98 1.67 -4.95
CA GLY A 167 4.93 2.76 -4.81
C GLY A 167 6.09 2.59 -5.75
N HIS A 168 7.30 2.83 -5.28
CA HIS A 168 8.47 2.96 -6.14
C HIS A 168 9.54 1.92 -5.80
N ARG A 169 10.19 1.39 -6.84
CA ARG A 169 11.51 0.77 -6.71
C ARG A 169 12.57 1.86 -6.86
N GLY A 170 13.47 2.00 -5.89
CA GLY A 170 14.64 2.87 -6.00
C GLY A 170 15.52 2.45 -7.18
N ARG A 171 16.29 3.39 -7.75
CA ARG A 171 17.09 3.12 -8.97
C ARG A 171 18.11 1.98 -8.74
N PRO A 172 18.39 1.15 -9.76
CA PRO A 172 19.28 -0.02 -9.65
C PRO A 172 20.74 0.25 -9.28
N ALA A 173 21.20 1.50 -9.27
CA ALA A 173 22.63 1.82 -9.18
C ALA A 173 23.27 1.62 -7.79
N ALA A 174 22.49 1.34 -6.74
CA ALA A 174 23.01 0.96 -5.42
C ALA A 174 21.93 0.23 -4.60
N ASN A 175 21.85 -1.09 -4.74
CA ASN A 175 20.98 -2.03 -3.99
C ASN A 175 19.46 -1.74 -3.93
N GLY A 176 18.98 -0.67 -4.57
CA GLY A 176 17.58 -0.28 -4.62
C GLY A 176 16.93 -0.14 -3.24
N CYS A 177 15.67 0.29 -3.22
CA CYS A 177 14.79 0.10 -2.07
C CYS A 177 13.36 0.03 -2.57
N TYR A 178 12.43 -0.45 -1.75
CA TYR A 178 11.02 -0.29 -2.01
C TYR A 178 10.49 0.83 -1.14
N LEU A 179 9.89 1.85 -1.73
CA LEU A 179 9.19 2.89 -1.00
C LEU A 179 7.69 2.76 -1.26
N PHE A 180 6.99 2.18 -0.30
CA PHE A 180 5.55 1.97 -0.38
C PHE A 180 4.77 3.19 0.09
N THR A 181 3.60 3.39 -0.49
CA THR A 181 2.61 4.35 -0.03
C THR A 181 1.24 3.68 0.01
N ASP A 182 0.40 4.13 0.95
CA ASP A 182 -1.00 3.73 1.01
C ASP A 182 -1.25 2.20 1.05
N PRO A 183 -0.54 1.45 1.92
CA PRO A 183 -0.76 0.01 2.11
C PRO A 183 -2.12 -0.27 2.74
N VAL A 184 -2.59 -1.50 2.57
CA VAL A 184 -3.73 -2.06 3.30
C VAL A 184 -3.21 -2.97 4.41
N VAL A 185 -3.81 -2.85 5.60
CA VAL A 185 -3.64 -3.82 6.69
C VAL A 185 -4.93 -4.61 6.82
N LEU A 186 -4.86 -5.90 6.51
CA LEU A 186 -5.92 -6.85 6.84
C LEU A 186 -5.75 -7.29 8.29
N SER A 187 -6.82 -7.19 9.07
CA SER A 187 -6.83 -7.61 10.47
C SER A 187 -7.65 -8.89 10.68
N GLN A 188 -7.79 -9.34 11.92
CA GLN A 188 -8.68 -10.46 12.23
C GLN A 188 -10.17 -10.10 12.05
N ARG A 189 -10.52 -8.81 12.20
CA ARG A 189 -11.89 -8.30 12.08
C ARG A 189 -11.94 -7.17 11.06
N ALA A 190 -12.68 -7.38 9.98
CA ALA A 190 -12.82 -6.39 8.92
C ALA A 190 -13.17 -4.98 9.43
N GLY A 191 -12.60 -3.97 8.77
CA GLY A 191 -12.85 -2.56 9.05
C GLY A 191 -12.01 -1.92 10.17
N GLN A 192 -11.11 -2.64 10.84
CA GLN A 192 -10.26 -2.04 11.90
C GLN A 192 -9.34 -0.96 11.35
N PHE A 193 -8.83 -1.16 10.13
CA PHE A 193 -7.92 -0.26 9.45
C PHE A 193 -8.56 0.49 8.26
N GLY A 194 -9.88 0.64 8.27
CA GLY A 194 -10.65 1.26 7.20
C GLY A 194 -11.32 0.25 6.28
N CYS A 195 -12.04 0.74 5.26
CA CYS A 195 -12.95 -0.09 4.46
C CYS A 195 -12.24 -1.12 3.55
N THR A 196 -10.93 -0.99 3.35
CA THR A 196 -10.12 -1.94 2.59
C THR A 196 -9.59 -3.10 3.43
N ASP A 197 -9.76 -3.04 4.76
CA ASP A 197 -9.52 -4.16 5.66
C ASP A 197 -10.66 -5.19 5.53
N LEU A 198 -10.41 -6.21 4.71
CA LEU A 198 -11.34 -7.32 4.46
C LEU A 198 -11.35 -8.39 5.56
N GLY A 199 -10.62 -8.17 6.66
CA GLY A 199 -10.55 -9.08 7.78
C GLY A 199 -9.92 -10.44 7.46
N GLN A 200 -10.30 -11.45 8.24
CA GLN A 200 -9.82 -12.83 8.08
C GLN A 200 -10.07 -13.40 6.68
N ARG A 201 -11.18 -13.00 6.03
CA ARG A 201 -11.48 -13.43 4.66
C ARG A 201 -10.40 -12.96 3.67
N GLY A 202 -10.05 -11.68 3.73
CA GLY A 202 -8.98 -11.15 2.87
C GLY A 202 -7.64 -11.83 3.13
N ILE A 203 -7.33 -12.14 4.40
CA ILE A 203 -6.10 -12.89 4.75
C ILE A 203 -6.11 -14.25 4.06
N HIS A 204 -7.23 -14.98 4.11
CA HIS A 204 -7.35 -16.28 3.46
C HIS A 204 -7.24 -16.17 1.93
N ASP A 205 -7.93 -15.21 1.33
CA ASP A 205 -7.90 -14.97 -0.13
C ASP A 205 -6.48 -14.64 -0.60
N TRP A 206 -5.74 -13.80 0.15
CA TRP A 206 -4.34 -13.50 -0.15
C TRP A 206 -3.45 -14.75 -0.09
N PHE A 207 -3.56 -15.56 0.98
CA PHE A 207 -2.78 -16.80 1.11
C PHE A 207 -3.16 -17.89 0.11
N ALA A 208 -4.40 -17.89 -0.40
CA ALA A 208 -4.84 -18.84 -1.42
C ALA A 208 -4.12 -18.65 -2.76
N LEU A 209 -3.70 -17.40 -3.06
CA LEU A 209 -3.00 -17.04 -4.29
C LEU A 209 -1.48 -16.85 -4.09
N HIS A 210 -1.01 -16.74 -2.84
CA HIS A 210 0.40 -16.57 -2.55
C HIS A 210 1.20 -17.87 -2.70
N THR A 211 2.21 -17.84 -3.57
CA THR A 211 3.29 -18.83 -3.66
C THR A 211 4.54 -18.29 -2.96
N CYS A 212 5.10 -19.06 -2.03
CA CYS A 212 6.31 -18.64 -1.31
C CYS A 212 7.53 -18.61 -2.24
N ASN A 213 8.26 -17.50 -2.23
CA ASN A 213 9.52 -17.35 -2.96
C ASN A 213 10.74 -17.72 -2.11
N GLU A 214 11.93 -17.60 -2.69
CA GLU A 214 13.20 -17.89 -2.00
C GLU A 214 13.38 -17.08 -0.71
N LEU A 215 12.95 -15.82 -0.69
CA LEU A 215 13.01 -14.98 0.51
C LEU A 215 12.09 -15.49 1.62
N CYS A 216 10.89 -15.98 1.29
CA CYS A 216 10.01 -16.64 2.26
C CYS A 216 10.65 -17.92 2.84
N HIS A 217 11.42 -18.66 2.02
CA HIS A 217 12.11 -19.87 2.46
C HIS A 217 13.30 -19.55 3.37
N SER A 218 14.15 -18.61 2.96
CA SER A 218 15.33 -18.18 3.74
C SER A 218 14.94 -17.47 5.04
N ALA A 219 13.82 -16.74 5.06
CA ALA A 219 13.24 -16.18 6.28
C ALA A 219 12.56 -17.23 7.19
N GLY A 220 12.49 -18.51 6.78
CA GLY A 220 11.90 -19.59 7.59
C GLY A 220 10.38 -19.48 7.78
N ILE A 221 9.67 -18.91 6.79
CA ILE A 221 8.22 -18.68 6.87
C ILE A 221 7.39 -19.44 5.82
N ALA A 222 8.02 -20.06 4.80
CA ALA A 222 7.33 -20.62 3.63
C ALA A 222 6.13 -21.57 3.92
N LYS A 223 6.13 -22.28 5.04
CA LYS A 223 5.04 -23.21 5.43
C LYS A 223 4.07 -22.66 6.47
N LYS A 224 4.28 -21.44 6.96
CA LYS A 224 3.46 -20.82 8.00
C LYS A 224 2.27 -20.13 7.35
N ARG A 225 1.10 -20.75 7.42
CA ARG A 225 -0.14 -20.26 6.78
C ARG A 225 -1.32 -20.36 7.75
N PRO A 226 -2.42 -19.59 7.53
CA PRO A 226 -3.65 -19.76 8.29
C PRO A 226 -4.14 -21.20 8.22
N LYS A 227 -4.64 -21.74 9.32
CA LYS A 227 -5.30 -23.05 9.29
C LYS A 227 -6.55 -22.94 8.43
N CYS A 228 -6.72 -23.87 7.50
CA CYS A 228 -7.87 -23.90 6.62
C CYS A 228 -9.13 -24.25 7.42
N CYS A 229 -9.85 -23.24 7.93
CA CYS A 229 -11.24 -23.41 8.31
C CYS A 229 -12.04 -23.38 6.99
N SER A 230 -12.32 -24.56 6.44
CA SER A 230 -13.27 -24.85 5.35
C SER A 230 -13.92 -23.62 4.70
N TYR A 231 -13.21 -22.96 3.78
CA TYR A 231 -13.76 -21.83 3.02
C TYR A 231 -14.13 -22.30 1.62
N SER A 232 -15.43 -22.33 1.34
CA SER A 232 -16.06 -22.77 0.09
C SER A 232 -16.31 -21.63 -0.90
N GLY A 233 -15.74 -20.44 -0.67
CA GLY A 233 -15.92 -19.28 -1.54
C GLY A 233 -14.86 -19.20 -2.64
N LYS A 234 -15.29 -18.92 -3.88
CA LYS A 234 -14.38 -18.59 -4.98
C LYS A 234 -13.58 -17.31 -4.65
N PRO A 235 -12.27 -17.24 -4.97
CA PRO A 235 -11.47 -16.03 -4.78
C PRO A 235 -12.07 -14.85 -5.56
N CYS A 236 -12.16 -13.68 -4.93
CA CYS A 236 -12.67 -12.47 -5.57
C CYS A 236 -11.56 -11.85 -6.43
N LEU A 237 -11.44 -12.31 -7.69
CA LEU A 237 -10.50 -11.83 -8.70
C LEU A 237 -10.87 -10.44 -9.25
N ARG A 238 -11.25 -9.47 -8.42
CA ARG A 238 -11.38 -8.09 -8.91
C ARG A 238 -10.00 -7.49 -9.10
N GLN A 239 -9.53 -7.53 -10.36
CA GLN A 239 -8.47 -6.66 -10.85
C GLN A 239 -8.82 -5.22 -10.48
N THR A 240 -7.97 -4.61 -9.65
CA THR A 240 -7.93 -3.15 -9.52
C THR A 240 -6.78 -2.70 -10.40
N THR A 241 -6.99 -2.79 -11.73
CA THR A 241 -6.04 -2.26 -12.71
C THR A 241 -6.02 -0.75 -12.62
N TYR A 242 -4.82 -0.20 -12.44
CA TYR A 242 -4.52 1.20 -12.65
C TYR A 242 -3.81 1.30 -13.99
N THR A 243 -4.35 2.07 -14.93
CA THR A 243 -3.60 2.56 -16.07
C THR A 243 -3.07 3.93 -15.68
N GLY A 244 -1.75 4.11 -15.77
CA GLY A 244 -1.11 5.42 -15.73
C GLY A 244 -1.50 6.26 -16.94
#